data_AF-A0A6L3C8X8-F1
#
_entry.id   AF-A0A6L3C8X8-F1
#
_cell.length_a   1.000
_cell.length_b   1.000
_cell.length_c   1.000
_cell.angle_alpha   90.00
_cell.angle_beta   90.00
_cell.angle_gamma   90.00
#
_symmetry.space_group_name_H-M   'P 1'
#
loop_
_entity.id
_entity.type
_entity.pdbx_description
1 polymer ?
#
loop_
_entity_poly.entity_id
_entity_poly.type
_entity_poly.pdbx_seq_one_letter_code
_entity_poly.pdbx_strand_id
1 'polypeptide(L)'
;MATAIDPICKMDVEIDNPPGGQSEYNGETYYFCAPGCKVTFDKDPNQYLTENLSVSDDDHGHGHDHGPGGHSHGHHMPEREEPSVMASKPGFFARLFGKK
;
A
#
# COMPACT_ATOMS: atom_id res chain seq x y z
N MET A 1 -1.91 12.65 -23.64
CA MET A 1 -2.51 11.58 -22.83
C MET A 1 -2.65 12.14 -21.43
N ALA A 2 -3.88 12.34 -20.97
CA ALA A 2 -4.11 12.78 -19.60
C ALA A 2 -4.01 11.54 -18.68
N THR A 3 -3.33 11.67 -17.55
CA THR A 3 -3.21 10.60 -16.56
C THR A 3 -3.87 11.01 -15.25
N ALA A 4 -4.38 10.03 -14.52
CA ALA A 4 -4.93 10.18 -13.17
C ALA A 4 -4.24 9.19 -12.23
N ILE A 5 -4.20 9.50 -10.94
CA ILE A 5 -3.61 8.62 -9.93
C ILE A 5 -4.68 7.66 -9.39
N ASP A 6 -4.41 6.36 -9.44
CA ASP A 6 -5.25 5.34 -8.80
C ASP A 6 -5.24 5.56 -7.27
N PRO A 7 -6.38 5.83 -6.62
CA PRO A 7 -6.42 6.14 -5.19
C PRO A 7 -6.01 4.95 -4.30
N ILE A 8 -6.06 3.71 -4.80
CA ILE A 8 -5.75 2.47 -4.08
C ILE A 8 -4.25 2.22 -4.05
N CYS A 9 -3.58 2.29 -5.19
CA CYS A 9 -2.18 1.86 -5.35
C CYS A 9 -1.22 2.98 -5.74
N LYS A 10 -1.73 4.19 -5.98
CA LYS A 10 -0.98 5.39 -6.36
C LYS A 10 -0.20 5.27 -7.68
N MET A 11 -0.66 4.41 -8.58
CA MET A 11 -0.11 4.31 -9.94
C MET A 11 -0.75 5.34 -10.87
N ASP A 12 0.01 5.82 -11.85
CA ASP A 12 -0.52 6.58 -12.98
C ASP A 12 -1.38 5.70 -13.89
N VAL A 13 -2.57 6.20 -14.23
CA VAL A 13 -3.57 5.54 -15.08
C VAL A 13 -3.88 6.43 -16.26
N GLU A 14 -3.85 5.88 -17.47
CA GLU A 14 -4.28 6.59 -18.68
C GLU A 14 -5.80 6.77 -18.68
N ILE A 15 -6.27 8.03 -18.73
CA ILE A 15 -7.70 8.36 -18.68
C ILE A 15 -8.42 7.93 -19.96
N ASP A 16 -7.74 7.95 -21.10
CA ASP A 16 -8.32 7.61 -22.40
C ASP A 16 -8.70 6.12 -22.50
N ASN A 17 -8.01 5.25 -21.78
CA ASN A 17 -8.27 3.81 -21.74
C ASN A 17 -7.80 3.19 -20.41
N PRO A 18 -8.54 3.38 -19.30
CA PRO A 18 -8.13 2.90 -17.99
C PRO A 18 -8.26 1.37 -17.91
N PRO A 19 -7.17 0.60 -17.71
CA PRO A 19 -7.20 -0.86 -17.68
C PRO A 19 -8.08 -1.44 -16.56
N GLY A 20 -8.21 -0.73 -15.43
CA GLY A 20 -9.10 -1.10 -14.33
C GLY A 20 -10.51 -0.52 -14.42
N GLY A 21 -10.78 0.30 -15.44
CA GLY A 21 -12.02 1.04 -15.59
C GLY A 21 -12.07 2.31 -14.72
N GLN A 22 -13.26 2.85 -14.59
CA GLN A 22 -13.54 4.08 -13.84
C GLN A 22 -14.74 3.89 -12.89
N SER A 23 -14.81 4.71 -11.84
CA SER A 23 -15.93 4.75 -10.90
C SER A 23 -16.26 6.20 -10.57
N GLU A 24 -17.54 6.50 -10.38
CA GLU A 24 -18.01 7.84 -10.06
C GLU A 24 -18.41 7.89 -8.58
N TYR A 25 -17.79 8.79 -7.82
CA TYR A 25 -18.03 8.94 -6.39
C TYR A 25 -18.03 10.41 -6.01
N ASN A 26 -19.07 10.86 -5.30
CA ASN A 26 -19.27 12.28 -4.93
C ASN A 26 -19.23 13.28 -6.12
N GLY A 27 -19.59 12.83 -7.32
CA GLY A 27 -19.53 13.65 -8.54
C GLY A 27 -18.14 13.79 -9.16
N GLU A 28 -17.14 13.07 -8.64
CA GLU A 28 -15.80 12.96 -9.20
C GLU A 28 -15.61 11.57 -9.86
N THR A 29 -14.93 11.55 -11.00
CA THR A 29 -14.59 10.29 -11.69
C THR A 29 -13.18 9.85 -11.32
N TYR A 30 -13.06 8.64 -10.77
CA TYR A 30 -11.81 7.99 -10.40
C TYR A 30 -11.44 6.91 -11.41
N TYR A 31 -10.14 6.76 -11.70
CA TYR A 31 -9.60 5.82 -12.68
C TYR A 31 -8.68 4.82 -12.00
N PHE A 32 -8.69 3.57 -12.48
CA PHE A 32 -8.01 2.46 -11.81
C PHE A 32 -7.03 1.73 -12.73
N CYS A 33 -5.90 1.31 -12.18
CA CYS A 33 -4.88 0.57 -12.92
C CYS A 33 -5.29 -0.90 -13.17
N ALA A 34 -6.19 -1.44 -12.35
CA ALA A 34 -6.68 -2.81 -12.47
C ALA A 34 -8.11 -2.95 -11.92
N PRO A 35 -8.89 -3.95 -12.39
CA PRO A 35 -10.25 -4.19 -11.91
C PRO A 35 -10.30 -4.44 -10.40
N GLY A 36 -9.24 -5.04 -9.83
CA GLY A 36 -9.12 -5.24 -8.38
C GLY A 36 -9.06 -3.94 -7.58
N CYS A 37 -8.39 -2.90 -8.11
CA CYS A 37 -8.36 -1.57 -7.49
C CYS A 37 -9.75 -0.94 -7.50
N LYS A 38 -10.45 -0.97 -8.65
CA LYS A 38 -11.84 -0.46 -8.75
C LYS A 38 -12.76 -1.15 -7.74
N VAL A 39 -12.75 -2.48 -7.69
CA VAL A 39 -13.60 -3.24 -6.75
C VAL A 39 -13.26 -2.94 -5.29
N THR A 40 -11.99 -2.64 -4.99
CA THR A 40 -11.55 -2.25 -3.65
C THR A 40 -12.05 -0.86 -3.29
N PHE A 41 -11.93 0.09 -4.22
CA PHE A 41 -12.44 1.44 -4.07
C PHE A 41 -13.96 1.46 -3.89
N ASP A 42 -14.71 0.73 -4.71
CA ASP A 42 -16.18 0.69 -4.66
C ASP A 42 -16.74 0.14 -3.34
N LYS A 43 -15.93 -0.62 -2.58
CA LYS A 43 -16.34 -1.16 -1.26
C LYS A 43 -16.30 -0.11 -0.16
N ASP A 44 -15.26 0.72 -0.16
CA ASP A 44 -15.06 1.73 0.89
C ASP A 44 -14.23 2.92 0.36
N PRO A 45 -14.83 3.79 -0.47
CA PRO A 45 -14.09 4.86 -1.15
C PRO A 45 -13.58 5.92 -0.16
N ASN A 46 -14.30 6.17 0.93
CA ASN A 46 -13.91 7.18 1.93
C ASN A 46 -12.51 6.93 2.51
N GLN A 47 -12.18 5.66 2.77
CA GLN A 47 -10.88 5.27 3.33
C GLN A 47 -9.70 5.65 2.43
N TYR A 48 -9.91 5.72 1.11
CA TYR A 48 -8.87 6.00 0.13
C TYR A 48 -8.80 7.48 -0.28
N LEU A 49 -9.82 8.26 0.05
CA LEU A 49 -9.93 9.69 -0.28
C LEU A 49 -9.50 10.61 0.87
N THR A 50 -9.50 10.13 2.12
CA THR A 50 -9.03 10.90 3.28
C THR A 50 -7.55 11.32 3.19
N GLU A 51 -6.69 10.51 2.56
CA GLU A 51 -5.24 10.77 2.45
C GLU A 51 -4.89 11.90 1.46
N ASN A 52 -5.83 12.32 0.59
CA ASN A 52 -5.59 13.38 -0.40
C ASN A 52 -6.05 14.77 0.10
N LEU A 53 -6.64 14.86 1.30
CA LEU A 53 -7.12 16.12 1.89
C LEU A 53 -6.11 16.76 2.87
N SER A 54 -4.94 16.17 3.07
CA SER A 54 -3.83 16.79 3.80
C SER A 54 -2.91 17.59 2.86
N VAL A 55 -3.43 18.67 2.29
CA VAL A 55 -2.55 19.83 2.02
C VAL A 55 -2.51 20.58 3.35
N SER A 56 -1.60 20.17 4.21
CA SER A 56 -1.18 20.99 5.32
C SER A 56 0.07 21.74 4.86
N ASP A 57 -0.19 22.98 4.47
CA ASP A 57 0.78 24.06 4.47
C ASP A 57 1.39 24.20 5.88
N ASP A 58 2.44 23.44 6.18
CA ASP A 58 3.24 23.65 7.39
C ASP A 58 4.73 23.66 7.04
N ASP A 59 5.20 24.87 6.72
CA ASP A 59 6.57 25.33 6.89
C ASP A 59 7.18 24.79 8.20
N HIS A 60 8.09 23.83 8.11
CA HIS A 60 9.10 23.59 9.13
C HIS A 60 10.41 23.21 8.47
N GLY A 61 11.09 24.20 7.90
CA GLY A 61 12.52 24.16 7.71
C GLY A 61 13.22 24.01 9.08
N HIS A 62 13.38 22.79 9.56
CA HIS A 62 14.28 22.49 10.67
C HIS A 62 15.59 21.97 10.10
N GLY A 63 16.49 22.91 9.81
CA GLY A 63 17.90 22.62 9.63
C GLY A 63 18.46 22.08 10.94
N HIS A 64 18.58 20.77 11.05
CA HIS A 64 19.38 20.17 12.11
C HIS A 64 20.84 20.20 11.66
N ASP A 65 21.57 21.22 12.14
CA ASP A 65 23.03 21.22 12.17
C ASP A 65 23.48 20.09 13.09
N HIS A 66 23.99 19.01 12.49
CA HIS A 66 24.83 18.06 13.20
C HIS A 66 26.27 18.56 13.13
N GLY A 67 26.64 19.49 14.00
CA GLY A 67 28.04 19.72 14.32
C GLY A 67 28.73 18.39 14.69
N PRO A 68 30.03 18.21 14.39
CA PRO A 68 30.73 16.94 14.59
C PRO A 68 30.97 16.69 16.09
N GLY A 69 29.91 16.27 16.79
CA GLY A 69 29.93 15.77 18.16
C GLY A 69 29.88 14.26 18.14
N GLY A 70 30.99 13.62 18.51
CA GLY A 70 31.10 12.17 18.59
C GLY A 70 30.16 11.58 19.64
N HIS A 71 29.49 10.50 19.26
CA HIS A 71 28.73 9.63 20.16
C HIS A 71 29.18 8.20 19.84
N SER A 72 30.06 7.67 20.68
CA SER A 72 30.50 6.28 20.62
C SER A 72 29.35 5.37 21.04
N HIS A 73 28.70 4.73 20.07
CA HIS A 73 27.87 3.56 20.33
C HIS A 73 28.79 2.39 20.67
N GLY A 74 28.95 2.11 21.97
CA GLY A 74 29.49 0.85 22.43
C GLY A 74 28.57 -0.27 21.95
N HIS A 75 29.06 -1.09 21.01
CA HIS A 75 28.39 -2.33 20.64
C HIS A 75 28.45 -3.30 21.82
N HIS A 76 27.39 -3.30 22.62
CA HIS A 76 27.07 -4.42 23.48
C HIS A 76 26.63 -5.58 22.58
N MET A 77 27.43 -6.64 22.50
CA MET A 77 27.02 -7.91 21.92
C MET A 77 26.22 -8.69 22.97
N PRO A 78 24.92 -8.94 22.77
CA PRO A 78 24.31 -10.13 23.34
C PRO A 78 24.49 -11.29 22.37
N GLU A 79 25.37 -12.22 22.75
CA GLU A 79 25.24 -13.62 22.34
C GLU A 79 23.86 -14.12 22.77
N ARG A 80 23.06 -14.65 21.84
CA ARG A 80 22.41 -15.96 21.96
C ARG A 80 21.30 -16.19 20.93
N GLU A 81 21.53 -17.24 20.16
CA GLU A 81 20.59 -18.36 19.94
C GLU A 81 19.24 -18.05 19.27
N GLU A 82 19.24 -18.33 17.96
CA GLU A 82 18.17 -18.93 17.16
C GLU A 82 17.01 -19.56 17.95
N PRO A 83 15.76 -19.29 17.55
CA PRO A 83 14.77 -20.35 17.56
C PRO A 83 14.24 -20.61 16.15
N SER A 84 14.74 -21.72 15.62
CA SER A 84 14.12 -22.53 14.58
C SER A 84 12.68 -22.86 14.96
N VAL A 85 11.71 -22.59 14.09
CA VAL A 85 10.52 -23.45 13.88
C VAL A 85 9.80 -23.02 12.62
N MET A 86 10.17 -23.63 11.49
CA MET A 86 9.35 -23.64 10.29
C MET A 86 8.07 -24.43 10.59
N ALA A 87 6.97 -23.70 10.75
CA ALA A 87 5.65 -24.25 10.99
C ALA A 87 5.19 -25.07 9.78
N SER A 88 5.08 -26.37 10.04
CA SER A 88 4.39 -27.37 9.25
C SER A 88 2.91 -27.01 9.03
N LYS A 89 2.48 -26.97 7.77
CA LYS A 89 1.06 -27.09 7.40
C LYS A 89 0.90 -28.23 6.40
N PRO A 90 0.26 -29.36 6.78
CA PRO A 90 -0.07 -30.40 5.81
C PRO A 90 -1.22 -29.94 4.92
N GLY A 91 -1.05 -30.18 3.63
CA GLY A 91 -1.99 -29.84 2.57
C GLY A 91 -3.38 -30.44 2.80
N PHE A 92 -4.37 -29.60 2.59
CA PHE A 92 -5.79 -29.91 2.56
C PHE A 92 -6.11 -30.66 1.25
N PHE A 93 -5.62 -31.90 1.10
CA PHE A 93 -5.97 -32.75 -0.04
C PHE A 93 -7.43 -33.17 0.08
N ALA A 94 -8.25 -32.52 -0.74
CA ALA A 94 -9.69 -32.67 -0.82
C ALA A 94 -10.09 -34.12 -1.09
N ARG A 95 -10.91 -34.63 -0.18
CA ARG A 95 -11.70 -35.84 -0.34
C ARG A 95 -12.68 -35.67 -1.50
N LEU A 96 -12.66 -36.67 -2.39
CA LEU A 96 -13.82 -37.43 -2.84
C LEU A 96 -14.93 -36.64 -3.55
N PHE A 97 -15.10 -36.85 -4.87
CA PHE A 97 -16.37 -37.33 -5.45
C PHE A 97 -16.15 -37.60 -6.95
N GLY A 98 -15.80 -38.86 -7.24
CA GLY A 98 -15.91 -39.42 -8.58
C GLY A 98 -17.37 -39.41 -9.02
N LYS A 99 -17.64 -38.71 -10.13
CA LYS A 99 -18.94 -38.75 -10.80
C LYS A 99 -18.81 -39.68 -12.01
N LYS A 100 -19.78 -40.58 -12.03
CA LYS A 100 -20.04 -41.71 -12.92
C LYS A 100 -19.84 -41.43 -14.40
#